data_AF-A0A2M7BTE8-F1
#
_entry.id   AF-A0A2M7BTE8-F1
#
_cell.length_a   1.000
_cell.length_b   1.000
_cell.length_c   1.000
_cell.angle_alpha   90.00
_cell.angle_beta   90.00
_cell.angle_gamma   90.00
#
_symmetry.space_group_name_H-M   'P 1'
#
loop_
_entity.id
_entity.type
_entity.pdbx_description
1 polymer ?
#
loop_
_entity_poly.entity_id
_entity_poly.type
_entity_poly.pdbx_seq_one_letter_code
_entity_poly.pdbx_strand_id
1 'polypeptide(L)'
;MLTQKVQITLTPEEVAALSIKSKALGYNVTKYIKFIVSSKAQEVVEHYPTYKMPTKMEKKVLQAIADRKVGKTVKLNKVEDLLAI
;
A
#
# COMPACT_ATOMS: atom_id res chain seq x y z
N MET A 1 -18.02 9.77 -15.97
CA MET A 1 -17.72 8.74 -14.96
C MET A 1 -18.68 7.58 -15.17
N LEU A 2 -18.18 6.38 -15.43
CA LEU A 2 -19.02 5.18 -15.52
C LEU A 2 -19.39 4.71 -14.11
N THR A 3 -20.66 4.84 -13.72
CA THR A 3 -21.17 4.24 -12.48
C THR A 3 -21.40 2.75 -12.69
N GLN A 4 -20.52 1.91 -12.14
CA GLN A 4 -20.72 0.47 -12.09
C GLN A 4 -21.62 0.10 -10.92
N LYS A 5 -22.66 -0.69 -11.19
CA LYS A 5 -23.54 -1.25 -10.17
C LYS A 5 -22.98 -2.58 -9.70
N VAL A 6 -22.67 -2.67 -8.40
CA VAL A 6 -22.27 -3.92 -7.76
C VAL A 6 -23.46 -4.44 -6.95
N GLN A 7 -23.85 -5.69 -7.21
CA GLN A 7 -24.84 -6.41 -6.41
C GLN A 7 -24.12 -7.41 -5.53
N ILE A 8 -24.48 -7.42 -4.25
CA ILE A 8 -23.93 -8.30 -3.23
C ILE A 8 -25.10 -8.80 -2.40
N THR A 9 -25.16 -10.10 -2.19
CA THR A 9 -26.15 -10.75 -1.35
C THR A 9 -25.55 -10.92 0.04
N LEU A 10 -26.30 -10.50 1.06
CA LEU A 10 -25.92 -10.61 2.46
C LEU A 10 -27.00 -11.39 3.20
N THR A 11 -26.60 -12.17 4.20
CA THR A 11 -27.56 -12.79 5.11
C THR A 11 -28.17 -11.73 6.03
N PRO A 12 -29.34 -12.00 6.64
CA PRO A 12 -29.95 -11.08 7.61
C PRO A 12 -29.01 -10.71 8.77
N GLU A 13 -28.20 -11.67 9.24
CA GLU A 13 -27.24 -11.49 10.32
C GLU A 13 -26.09 -10.54 9.91
N GLU A 14 -25.57 -10.69 8.69
CA GLU A 14 -24.55 -9.81 8.14
C GLU A 14 -25.06 -8.38 7.99
N VAL A 15 -26.30 -8.21 7.53
CA VAL A 15 -26.96 -6.90 7.43
C VAL A 15 -27.13 -6.29 8.82
N ALA A 16 -27.54 -7.06 9.82
CA ALA A 16 -27.66 -6.59 11.19
C ALA A 16 -26.32 -6.12 11.77
N ALA A 17 -25.27 -6.93 11.59
CA ALA A 17 -23.92 -6.59 12.04
C ALA A 17 -23.39 -5.31 11.37
N LEU A 18 -23.57 -5.17 10.06
CA LEU A 18 -23.18 -3.96 9.33
C LEU A 18 -24.02 -2.75 9.74
N SER A 19 -25.31 -2.93 10.00
CA SER A 19 -26.21 -1.87 10.46
C SER A 19 -25.75 -1.28 11.79
N ILE A 20 -25.42 -2.13 12.77
CA ILE A 20 -24.90 -1.70 14.08
C ILE A 20 -23.64 -0.85 13.91
N LYS A 21 -22.67 -1.32 13.12
CA LYS A 21 -21.42 -0.58 12.87
C LYS A 21 -21.65 0.72 12.09
N SER A 22 -22.56 0.70 11.11
CA SER A 22 -22.88 1.89 10.30
C SER A 22 -23.53 3.00 11.12
N LYS A 23 -24.39 2.64 12.10
CA LYS A 23 -25.06 3.60 12.99
C LYS A 23 -24.07 4.38 13.85
N ALA A 24 -22.99 3.75 14.30
CA ALA A 24 -21.94 4.42 15.07
C ALA A 24 -21.29 5.59 14.30
N LEU A 25 -21.32 5.53 12.96
CA LEU A 25 -20.78 6.56 12.07
C LEU A 25 -21.88 7.43 11.43
N GLY A 26 -23.14 7.26 11.82
CA GLY A 26 -24.28 7.97 11.22
C GLY A 26 -24.52 7.61 9.74
N TYR A 27 -24.08 6.42 9.30
CA TYR A 27 -24.23 5.96 7.92
C TYR A 27 -25.34 4.94 7.78
N ASN A 28 -25.94 4.87 6.59
CA ASN A 28 -26.73 3.71 6.19
C ASN A 28 -25.80 2.56 5.75
N VAL A 29 -26.33 1.35 5.72
CA VAL A 29 -25.58 0.12 5.38
C VAL A 29 -24.87 0.25 4.03
N THR A 30 -25.54 0.78 3.01
CA THR A 30 -24.96 0.94 1.67
C THR A 30 -23.77 1.89 1.65
N LYS A 31 -23.86 3.05 2.32
CA LYS A 31 -22.79 4.04 2.41
C LYS A 31 -21.62 3.48 3.23
N TYR A 32 -21.92 2.74 4.28
CA TYR A 32 -20.90 2.07 5.09
C TYR A 32 -20.16 0.98 4.32
N ILE A 33 -20.85 0.17 3.52
CA ILE A 33 -20.20 -0.80 2.62
C ILE A 33 -19.28 -0.10 1.62
N LYS A 34 -19.74 0.99 0.99
CA LYS A 34 -18.87 1.78 0.08
C LYS A 34 -17.62 2.28 0.79
N PHE A 35 -17.78 2.80 2.00
CA PHE A 35 -16.65 3.26 2.82
C PHE A 35 -15.64 2.14 3.10
N ILE A 36 -16.11 0.95 3.53
CA ILE A 36 -15.24 -0.20 3.77
C ILE A 36 -14.49 -0.61 2.51
N VAL A 37 -15.20 -0.74 1.39
CA VAL A 37 -14.60 -1.13 0.10
C VAL A 37 -13.54 -0.13 -0.33
N SER A 38 -13.83 1.17 -0.23
CA SER A 38 -12.87 2.23 -0.56
C SER A 38 -11.64 2.20 0.36
N SER A 39 -11.83 2.05 1.66
CA SER A 39 -10.73 1.94 2.64
C SER A 39 -9.83 0.75 2.31
N LYS A 40 -10.43 -0.41 2.00
CA LYS A 40 -9.67 -1.61 1.69
C LYS A 40 -8.96 -1.52 0.33
N ALA A 41 -9.61 -0.91 -0.66
CA ALA A 41 -8.98 -0.64 -1.95
C ALA A 41 -7.78 0.30 -1.80
N GLN A 42 -7.90 1.33 -0.97
CA GLN A 42 -6.79 2.23 -0.65
C GLN A 42 -5.64 1.47 0.02
N GLU A 43 -5.91 0.60 1.01
CA GLU A 43 -4.86 -0.24 1.60
C GLU A 43 -4.14 -1.11 0.56
N VAL A 44 -4.87 -1.71 -0.38
CA VAL A 44 -4.28 -2.53 -1.45
C VAL A 44 -3.41 -1.69 -2.40
N VAL A 45 -3.80 -0.45 -2.67
CA VAL A 45 -3.02 0.48 -3.52
C VAL A 45 -1.81 1.03 -2.78
N GLU A 46 -1.94 1.34 -1.49
CA GLU A 46 -0.84 1.87 -0.65
C GLU A 46 0.19 0.79 -0.30
N HIS A 47 -0.22 -0.47 -0.19
CA HIS A 47 0.71 -1.60 -0.14
C HIS A 47 1.31 -1.80 -1.53
N TYR A 48 2.37 -1.03 -1.83
CA TYR A 48 3.20 -1.27 -3.01
C TYR A 48 3.54 -2.76 -3.09
N PRO A 49 3.36 -3.41 -4.26
CA PRO A 49 3.68 -4.81 -4.39
C PRO A 49 5.15 -5.01 -4.03
N THR A 50 5.39 -5.76 -2.96
CA THR A 50 6.74 -6.13 -2.54
C THR A 50 7.17 -7.32 -3.37
N TYR A 51 8.17 -7.12 -4.23
CA TYR A 51 8.74 -8.19 -5.02
C TYR A 51 9.94 -8.77 -4.29
N LYS A 52 10.05 -10.11 -4.30
CA LYS A 52 11.24 -10.78 -3.78
C LYS A 52 12.45 -10.33 -4.60
N MET A 53 13.44 -9.74 -3.93
CA MET A 53 14.68 -9.34 -4.58
C MET A 53 15.44 -10.59 -5.09
N PRO A 54 15.95 -10.59 -6.32
CA PRO A 54 16.82 -11.66 -6.80
C PRO A 54 18.08 -11.78 -5.93
N THR A 55 18.55 -12.99 -5.67
CA THR A 55 19.72 -13.26 -4.81
C THR A 55 20.99 -12.52 -5.25
N LYS A 56 21.17 -12.31 -6.56
CA LYS A 56 22.28 -11.52 -7.12
C LYS A 56 22.20 -10.03 -6.73
N MET A 57 21.00 -9.46 -6.72
CA MET A 57 20.76 -8.07 -6.29
C MET A 57 20.94 -7.93 -4.78
N GLU A 58 20.42 -8.88 -4.01
CA GLU A 58 20.56 -8.90 -2.55
C GLU A 58 22.03 -8.85 -2.12
N LYS A 59 22.88 -9.69 -2.73
CA LYS A 59 24.34 -9.66 -2.48
C LYS A 59 24.97 -8.30 -2.77
N LYS A 60 24.60 -7.65 -3.88
CA LYS A 60 25.11 -6.31 -4.22
C LYS A 60 24.67 -5.25 -3.23
N VAL A 61 23.41 -5.31 -2.78
CA VAL A 61 22.89 -4.38 -1.77
C VAL A 61 23.60 -4.57 -0.43
N LEU A 62 23.79 -5.82 0.01
CA LEU A 62 24.52 -6.13 1.23
C LEU A 62 25.97 -5.61 1.16
N GLN A 63 26.63 -5.78 0.01
CA GLN A 63 27.97 -5.26 -0.22
C GLN A 63 27.99 -3.72 -0.17
N ALA A 64 27.07 -3.03 -0.84
CA ALA A 64 26.98 -1.58 -0.82
C ALA A 64 26.72 -1.03 0.59
N ILE A 65 25.91 -1.71 1.40
CA ILE A 65 25.69 -1.37 2.82
C ILE A 65 26.99 -1.53 3.62
N ALA A 66 27.74 -2.62 3.39
CA ALA A 66 29.02 -2.85 4.04
C ALA A 66 30.07 -1.79 3.64
N ASP A 67 30.19 -1.47 2.35
CA ASP A 67 31.12 -0.47 1.84
C ASP A 67 30.79 0.93 2.37
N ARG A 68 29.51 1.26 2.56
CA ARG A 68 29.09 2.50 3.24
C ARG A 68 29.54 2.55 4.70
N LYS A 69 29.39 1.44 5.44
CA LYS A 69 29.81 1.36 6.86
C LYS A 69 31.32 1.55 7.02
N VAL A 70 32.10 1.07 6.05
CA VAL A 70 33.57 1.17 6.04
C VAL A 70 34.04 2.51 5.43
N GLY A 71 33.13 3.39 5.03
CA GLY A 71 33.46 4.72 4.53
C GLY A 71 33.96 4.75 3.08
N LYS A 72 33.78 3.67 2.30
CA LYS A 72 34.17 3.60 0.89
C LYS A 72 33.20 4.30 -0.06
N THR A 73 32.10 4.86 0.46
CA THR A 73 31.08 5.56 -0.33
C THR A 73 31.27 7.07 -0.26
N VAL A 74 31.13 7.73 -1.41
CA VAL A 74 31.17 9.20 -1.51
C VAL A 74 29.75 9.74 -1.42
N LYS A 75 29.57 10.84 -0.66
CA LYS A 75 28.30 11.57 -0.64
C LYS A 75 28.24 12.48 -1.85
N LEU A 76 27.22 12.27 -2.69
CA LEU A 76 26.89 13.19 -3.78
C LEU A 76 26.03 14.32 -3.22
N ASN A 77 26.42 15.55 -3.47
CA ASN A 77 25.67 16.73 -3.02
C ASN A 77 24.84 17.33 -4.17
N LYS A 78 25.24 17.06 -5.42
CA LYS A 78 24.51 17.47 -6.63
C LYS A 78 24.53 16.36 -7.67
N VAL A 79 23.62 16.45 -8.65
CA VAL A 79 23.49 15.43 -9.71
C VAL A 79 24.71 15.41 -10.61
N GLU A 80 25.37 16.57 -10.79
CA GLU A 80 26.57 16.71 -11.60
C GLU A 80 27.77 15.93 -11.04
N ASP A 81 27.76 15.62 -9.74
CA ASP A 81 28.79 14.82 -9.09
C ASP A 81 28.84 13.38 -9.66
N LEU A 82 27.76 12.90 -10.30
CA LEU A 82 27.70 11.59 -10.98
C LEU A 82 28.50 11.54 -12.28
N LEU A 83 28.74 12.69 -12.92
CA LEU A 83 29.45 12.77 -14.19
C LEU A 83 30.97 12.92 -14.00
N ALA A 84 31.41 13.18 -12.77
CA ALA A 84 32.80 13.42 -12.40
C ALA A 84 33.50 12.21 -11.72
N ILE A 85 32.78 11.09 -11.57
CA ILE A 85 33.27 9.80 -11.04
C ILE A 85 33.35 8.80 -12.20
#